data_AF-A0A2P6RBF3-F1
#
_entry.id   AF-A0A2P6RBF3-F1
#
_cell.length_a   1.000
_cell.length_b   1.000
_cell.length_c   1.000
_cell.angle_alpha   90.00
_cell.angle_beta   90.00
_cell.angle_gamma   90.00
#
_symmetry.space_group_name_H-M   'P 1'
#
loop_
_entity.id
_entity.type
_entity.pdbx_description
1 polymer ?
#
loop_
_entity_poly.entity_id
_entity_poly.type
_entity_poly.pdbx_seq_one_letter_code
_entity_poly.pdbx_strand_id
1 'polypeptide(L)'
;MGMMMHGDYDSVSCRSDGNDCDNEDTGSHCGLSLQKLNLGPRKKLLVFNLHGCLINRVYRHDSQARIPSDRSPDGRYGNHLVFKRPFAEGFMQFCFERFEIGNIVFCPRENVDDISECMMGRLRNRLSFDQVECTETGFKLVENRSKPLFLKELKELWKYLDWQYSESDTLLIDGK
;
A
#
# COMPACT_ATOMS: atom_id res chain seq x y z
N MET A 1 10.08 30.01 44.09
CA MET A 1 9.34 28.74 44.27
C MET A 1 9.81 27.78 43.18
N GLY A 2 10.85 27.00 43.46
CA GLY A 2 11.35 25.97 42.56
C GLY A 2 11.29 24.65 43.29
N MET A 3 10.58 23.68 42.74
CA MET A 3 10.58 22.30 43.22
C MET A 3 11.19 21.43 42.12
N MET A 4 12.42 20.99 42.39
CA MET A 4 12.96 19.74 41.88
C MET A 4 12.17 18.60 42.51
N MET A 5 11.72 17.65 41.70
CA MET A 5 11.35 16.31 42.14
C MET A 5 12.06 15.32 41.21
N HIS A 6 13.08 14.66 41.75
CA HIS A 6 13.63 13.42 41.20
C HIS A 6 12.69 12.27 41.58
N GLY A 7 12.53 11.31 40.67
CA GLY A 7 11.83 10.05 40.90
C GLY A 7 12.09 9.10 39.75
N ASP A 8 13.07 8.23 39.92
CA ASP A 8 13.42 7.10 39.06
C ASP A 8 12.34 6.01 39.10
N TYR A 9 12.01 5.39 37.96
CA TYR A 9 11.83 3.93 37.86
C TYR A 9 11.76 3.42 36.40
N ASP A 10 12.65 2.48 36.14
CA ASP A 10 12.63 1.31 35.24
C ASP A 10 12.64 1.46 33.71
N SER A 11 13.87 1.39 33.20
CA SER A 11 14.23 0.96 31.86
C SER A 11 14.01 -0.56 31.69
N VAL A 12 12.99 -0.94 30.92
CA VAL A 12 12.82 -2.34 30.50
C VAL A 12 13.62 -2.58 29.22
N SER A 13 14.79 -3.20 29.41
CA SER A 13 15.57 -3.87 28.37
C SER A 13 14.92 -5.21 28.05
N CYS A 14 14.40 -5.37 26.83
CA CYS A 14 14.00 -6.67 26.31
C CYS A 14 15.05 -7.16 25.30
N ARG A 15 15.62 -8.31 25.64
CA ARG A 15 16.74 -9.01 25.04
C ARG A 15 16.46 -9.43 23.60
N SER A 16 17.49 -9.36 22.76
CA SER A 16 17.54 -9.99 21.44
C SER A 16 17.78 -11.49 21.62
N ASP A 17 16.77 -12.31 21.34
CA ASP A 17 16.96 -13.73 21.07
C ASP A 17 16.73 -13.94 19.57
N GLY A 18 17.82 -14.29 18.88
CA GLY A 18 17.80 -14.69 17.48
C GLY A 18 17.10 -16.04 17.34
N ASN A 19 16.21 -16.13 16.36
CA ASN A 19 15.79 -17.41 15.82
C ASN A 19 15.60 -17.21 14.31
N ASP A 20 16.57 -17.70 13.55
CA ASP A 20 16.49 -17.85 12.10
C ASP A 20 15.51 -19.00 11.83
N CYS A 21 14.29 -18.64 11.44
CA CYS A 21 13.32 -19.59 10.94
C CYS A 21 13.41 -19.57 9.42
N ASP A 22 14.20 -20.48 8.85
CA ASP A 22 14.18 -20.81 7.43
C ASP A 22 12.75 -21.25 7.05
N ASN A 23 11.99 -20.37 6.42
CA ASN A 23 10.70 -20.70 5.87
C ASN A 23 10.94 -21.36 4.50
N GLU A 24 10.82 -22.68 4.46
CA GLU A 24 10.84 -23.45 3.21
C GLU A 24 9.71 -23.00 2.28
N ASP A 25 10.09 -22.37 1.17
CA ASP A 25 9.22 -21.92 0.10
C ASP A 25 8.60 -23.14 -0.61
N THR A 26 7.37 -23.47 -0.24
CA THR A 26 6.52 -24.45 -0.94
C THR A 26 5.63 -23.79 -2.00
N GLY A 27 6.12 -22.73 -2.63
CA GLY A 27 5.49 -22.06 -3.77
C GLY A 27 5.78 -22.75 -5.10
N SER A 28 4.72 -23.25 -5.74
CA SER A 28 4.64 -23.75 -7.13
C SER A 28 5.76 -23.25 -8.06
N HIS A 29 6.62 -24.17 -8.52
CA HIS A 29 7.72 -23.97 -9.46
C HIS A 29 7.20 -23.56 -10.86
N CYS A 30 6.78 -22.29 -11.00
CA CYS A 30 6.90 -21.60 -12.27
C CYS A 30 8.40 -21.55 -12.56
N GLY A 31 8.88 -22.21 -13.62
CA GLY A 31 10.30 -22.44 -13.94
C GLY A 31 11.18 -21.20 -14.19
N LEU A 32 10.79 -20.04 -13.68
CA LEU A 32 11.60 -18.84 -13.55
C LEU A 32 12.13 -18.79 -12.12
N SER A 33 13.39 -19.16 -11.91
CA SER A 33 14.07 -18.86 -10.65
C SER A 33 14.02 -17.33 -10.45
N LEU A 34 13.29 -16.86 -9.44
CA LEU A 34 13.18 -15.44 -9.10
C LEU A 34 14.55 -14.81 -8.79
N GLN A 35 15.55 -15.63 -8.45
CA GLN A 35 16.94 -15.23 -8.24
C GLN A 35 17.67 -14.90 -9.56
N LYS A 36 17.18 -15.38 -10.71
CA LYS A 36 17.75 -15.13 -12.05
C LYS A 36 17.14 -13.92 -12.78
N LEU A 37 16.14 -13.25 -12.20
CA LEU A 37 15.57 -12.03 -12.77
C LEU A 37 16.51 -10.84 -12.51
N ASN A 38 17.50 -10.67 -13.40
CA ASN A 38 18.34 -9.47 -13.42
C ASN A 38 17.52 -8.29 -13.94
N LEU A 39 17.04 -7.43 -13.04
CA LEU A 39 16.26 -6.22 -13.37
C LEU A 39 17.12 -5.04 -13.84
N GLY A 40 18.42 -5.28 -14.08
CA GLY A 40 19.40 -4.23 -14.38
C GLY A 40 19.90 -3.54 -13.11
N PRO A 41 20.77 -2.52 -13.24
CA PRO A 41 21.41 -1.84 -12.11
C PRO A 41 20.44 -0.98 -11.28
N ARG A 42 19.22 -0.74 -11.79
CA ARG A 42 18.20 0.12 -11.17
C ARG A 42 16.87 -0.61 -11.10
N LYS A 43 16.17 -0.50 -9.96
CA LYS A 43 14.82 -1.03 -9.80
C LYS A 43 13.87 -0.34 -10.80
N LYS A 44 12.93 -1.09 -11.35
CA LYS A 44 11.82 -0.52 -12.16
C LYS A 44 10.79 0.13 -11.24
N LEU A 45 10.01 1.07 -11.77
CA LEU A 45 8.92 1.70 -11.04
C LEU A 45 7.68 0.83 -11.11
N LEU A 46 7.09 0.54 -9.95
CA LEU A 46 5.85 -0.18 -9.83
C LEU A 46 4.84 0.68 -9.08
N VAL A 47 3.79 1.04 -9.78
CA VAL A 47 2.74 1.92 -9.31
C VAL A 47 1.53 1.07 -8.97
N PHE A 48 1.04 1.15 -7.73
CA PHE A 48 -0.13 0.42 -7.27
C PHE A 48 -1.25 1.34 -6.83
N ASN A 49 -2.48 0.92 -7.13
CA ASN A 49 -3.64 1.35 -6.37
C ASN A 49 -3.91 0.30 -5.27
N LEU A 50 -3.64 0.64 -4.01
CA LEU A 50 -3.81 -0.31 -2.91
C LEU A 50 -5.28 -0.66 -2.66
N HIS A 51 -6.17 0.29 -2.89
CA HIS A 51 -7.60 0.10 -2.76
C HIS A 51 -8.11 -0.76 -3.92
N GLY A 52 -8.80 -1.85 -3.60
CA GLY A 52 -9.35 -2.77 -4.60
C GLY A 52 -8.37 -3.83 -5.10
N CYS A 53 -7.05 -3.61 -5.05
CA CYS A 53 -6.06 -4.65 -5.39
C CYS A 53 -5.63 -5.50 -4.20
N LEU A 54 -5.20 -4.85 -3.12
CA LEU A 54 -4.57 -5.50 -1.96
C LEU A 54 -5.38 -5.32 -0.68
N ILE A 55 -6.26 -4.32 -0.67
CA ILE A 55 -7.09 -3.98 0.47
C ILE A 55 -8.54 -3.88 0.01
N ASN A 56 -9.42 -4.58 0.72
CA ASN A 56 -10.85 -4.38 0.63
C ASN A 56 -11.33 -3.55 1.83
N ARG A 57 -11.88 -2.37 1.56
CA ARG A 57 -12.45 -1.48 2.58
C ARG A 57 -13.96 -1.56 2.47
N VAL A 58 -14.62 -1.88 3.59
CA VAL A 58 -16.07 -2.05 3.63
C VAL A 58 -16.69 -1.09 4.65
N TYR A 59 -17.72 -0.36 4.25
CA TYR A 59 -18.48 0.48 5.18
C TYR A 59 -19.42 -0.38 6.02
N ARG A 60 -19.30 -0.33 7.34
CA ARG A 60 -19.99 -1.26 8.25
C ARG A 60 -21.51 -1.15 8.26
N HIS A 61 -22.04 -0.01 7.82
CA HIS A 61 -23.49 0.26 7.79
C HIS A 61 -24.07 0.15 6.38
N ASP A 62 -23.27 -0.27 5.40
CA ASP A 62 -23.78 -0.55 4.06
C ASP A 62 -24.52 -1.88 4.07
N SER A 63 -25.83 -1.82 3.86
CA SER A 63 -26.72 -2.99 3.85
C SER A 63 -26.50 -3.91 2.65
N GLN A 64 -25.81 -3.44 1.61
CA GLN A 64 -25.46 -4.22 0.42
C GLN A 64 -24.04 -4.78 0.48
N ALA A 65 -23.25 -4.38 1.47
CA ALA A 65 -21.87 -4.79 1.55
C ALA A 65 -21.71 -6.25 1.97
N ARG A 66 -20.90 -6.98 1.19
CA ARG A 66 -20.46 -8.34 1.54
C ARG A 66 -19.30 -8.27 2.53
N ILE A 67 -19.64 -8.14 3.82
CA ILE A 67 -18.65 -8.22 4.90
C ILE A 67 -18.28 -9.69 5.12
N PRO A 68 -16.98 -10.07 5.01
CA PRO A 68 -16.52 -11.41 5.36
C PRO A 68 -16.95 -11.79 6.78
N SER A 69 -17.66 -12.91 6.92
CA SER A 69 -18.14 -13.43 8.21
C SER A 69 -17.23 -14.51 8.79
N ASP A 70 -16.31 -15.03 7.99
CA ASP A 70 -15.37 -16.11 8.29
C ASP A 70 -14.08 -15.62 8.95
N ARG A 71 -13.84 -14.31 8.97
CA ARG A 71 -12.66 -13.69 9.59
C ARG A 71 -12.97 -12.34 10.19
N SER A 72 -12.17 -11.97 11.19
CA SER A 72 -12.15 -10.61 11.71
C SER A 72 -11.46 -9.65 10.71
N PRO A 73 -11.84 -8.36 10.72
CA PRO A 73 -11.12 -7.34 9.95
C PRO A 73 -9.70 -7.16 10.47
N ASP A 74 -8.75 -6.85 9.59
CA ASP A 74 -7.36 -6.56 9.95
C ASP A 74 -7.20 -5.16 10.56
N GLY A 75 -8.15 -4.27 10.26
CA GLY A 75 -8.16 -2.91 10.77
C GLY A 75 -9.57 -2.32 10.82
N ARG A 76 -9.75 -1.30 11.66
CA ARG A 76 -10.98 -0.52 11.72
C ARG A 76 -10.64 0.96 11.79
N TYR A 77 -11.19 1.73 10.86
CA TYR A 77 -10.98 3.17 10.74
C TYR A 77 -12.32 3.88 10.64
N GLY A 78 -12.72 4.51 11.75
CA GLY A 78 -14.08 5.00 11.94
C GLY A 78 -15.12 3.90 11.69
N ASN A 79 -16.04 4.16 10.75
CA ASN A 79 -17.09 3.22 10.35
C ASN A 79 -16.67 2.22 9.26
N HIS A 80 -15.38 2.14 8.92
CA HIS A 80 -14.89 1.26 7.88
C HIS A 80 -14.12 0.09 8.48
N LEU A 81 -14.38 -1.09 7.92
CA LEU A 81 -13.65 -2.32 8.19
C LEU A 81 -12.66 -2.54 7.05
N VAL A 82 -11.43 -2.93 7.39
CA VAL A 82 -10.35 -3.16 6.44
C VAL A 82 -9.99 -4.63 6.43
N PHE A 83 -9.96 -5.21 5.24
CA PHE A 83 -9.57 -6.59 4.99
C PHE A 83 -8.38 -6.63 4.03
N LYS A 84 -7.25 -7.14 4.49
CA LYS A 84 -6.07 -7.42 3.68
C LYS A 84 -6.35 -8.63 2.80
N ARG A 85 -6.01 -8.54 1.51
CA ARG A 85 -6.07 -9.68 0.60
C ARG A 85 -5.12 -10.78 1.08
N PRO A 86 -5.49 -12.07 1.00
CA PRO A 86 -4.55 -13.15 1.30
C PRO A 86 -3.22 -12.95 0.56
N PHE A 87 -2.11 -13.18 1.27
CA PHE A 87 -0.73 -13.01 0.78
C PHE A 87 -0.30 -11.58 0.43
N ALA A 88 -1.12 -10.55 0.72
CA ALA A 88 -0.80 -9.17 0.35
C ALA A 88 0.49 -8.64 0.98
N GLU A 89 0.80 -9.03 2.23
CA GLU A 89 2.05 -8.62 2.89
C GLU A 89 3.29 -9.20 2.22
N GLY A 90 3.32 -10.52 2.00
CA GLY A 90 4.44 -11.18 1.30
C GLY A 90 4.61 -10.67 -0.13
N PHE A 91 3.49 -10.40 -0.82
CA PHE A 91 3.52 -9.75 -2.13
C PHE A 91 4.14 -8.36 -2.07
N MET A 92 3.75 -7.53 -1.11
CA MET A 92 4.32 -6.19 -0.95
C MET A 92 5.81 -6.25 -0.62
N GLN A 93 6.22 -7.16 0.27
CA GLN A 93 7.63 -7.38 0.57
C GLN A 93 8.42 -7.74 -0.69
N PHE A 94 7.93 -8.68 -1.49
CA PHE A 94 8.51 -9.02 -2.79
C PHE A 94 8.62 -7.78 -3.70
N CYS A 95 7.58 -6.94 -3.74
CA CYS A 95 7.60 -5.71 -4.52
C CYS A 95 8.67 -4.73 -4.04
N PHE A 96 8.80 -4.48 -2.74
CA PHE A 96 9.81 -3.57 -2.18
C PHE A 96 11.24 -4.04 -2.44
N GLU A 97 11.47 -5.34 -2.45
CA GLU A 97 12.79 -5.90 -2.74
C GLU A 97 13.21 -5.65 -4.19
N ARG A 98 12.26 -5.55 -5.14
CA ARG A 98 12.54 -5.59 -6.58
C ARG A 98 12.19 -4.32 -7.36
N PHE A 99 11.33 -3.47 -6.80
CA PHE A 99 10.81 -2.29 -7.46
C PHE A 99 10.91 -1.05 -6.58
N GLU A 100 11.00 0.11 -7.21
CA GLU A 100 10.66 1.37 -6.57
C GLU A 100 9.13 1.47 -6.55
N ILE A 101 8.53 1.81 -5.41
CA ILE A 101 7.07 1.73 -5.24
C ILE A 101 6.45 3.13 -5.25
N GLY A 102 5.62 3.37 -6.26
CA GLY A 102 4.65 4.46 -6.28
C GLY A 102 3.29 3.97 -5.80
N ASN A 103 2.60 4.78 -5.01
CA ASN A 103 1.23 4.51 -4.58
C ASN A 103 0.34 5.66 -5.08
N ILE A 104 -0.67 5.37 -5.90
CA ILE A 104 -1.67 6.38 -6.28
C ILE A 104 -2.90 6.15 -5.42
N VAL A 105 -3.27 7.14 -4.62
CA VAL A 105 -4.43 7.08 -3.74
C VAL A 105 -5.56 7.96 -4.26
N PHE A 106 -6.71 7.35 -4.53
CA PHE A 106 -7.94 8.03 -4.98
C PHE A 106 -8.94 8.20 -3.83
N CYS A 107 -8.49 8.73 -2.69
CA CYS A 107 -9.34 8.96 -1.53
C CYS A 107 -9.03 10.33 -0.91
N PRO A 108 -10.02 11.08 -0.41
CA PRO A 108 -9.78 12.31 0.33
C PRO A 108 -8.86 12.05 1.51
N ARG A 109 -7.88 12.95 1.72
CA ARG A 109 -6.78 12.86 2.70
C ARG A 109 -7.18 12.35 4.08
N GLU A 110 -8.39 12.69 4.51
CA GLU A 110 -8.99 12.31 5.80
C GLU A 110 -9.17 10.79 6.01
N ASN A 111 -9.00 9.96 4.98
CA ASN A 111 -9.14 8.49 5.04
C ASN A 111 -7.91 7.70 4.56
N VAL A 112 -6.85 8.39 4.14
CA VAL A 112 -5.71 7.79 3.40
C VAL A 112 -4.63 7.26 4.34
N ASP A 113 -4.33 8.01 5.40
CA ASP A 113 -3.18 7.78 6.26
C ASP A 113 -3.25 6.41 6.95
N ASP A 114 -4.43 6.07 7.44
CA ASP A 114 -4.75 4.85 8.17
C ASP A 114 -4.55 3.55 7.35
N ILE A 115 -5.04 3.54 6.11
CA ILE A 115 -5.06 2.33 5.26
C ILE A 115 -3.69 2.07 4.64
N SER A 116 -3.04 3.16 4.30
CA SER A 116 -1.65 3.19 3.87
C SER A 116 -0.73 2.64 4.96
N GLU A 117 -0.90 3.09 6.20
CA GLU A 117 -0.15 2.59 7.36
C GLU A 117 -0.44 1.11 7.64
N CYS A 118 -1.71 0.68 7.49
CA CYS A 118 -2.12 -0.72 7.66
C CYS A 118 -1.35 -1.72 6.77
N MET A 119 -1.09 -1.36 5.51
CA MET A 119 -0.45 -2.28 4.55
C MET A 119 1.05 -2.06 4.37
N MET A 120 1.53 -0.83 4.47
CA MET A 120 2.91 -0.50 4.17
C MET A 120 3.72 -0.13 5.42
N GLY A 121 3.11 -0.06 6.60
CA GLY A 121 3.79 0.27 7.84
C GLY A 121 4.69 1.51 7.73
N ARG A 122 5.90 1.43 8.31
CA ARG A 122 6.93 2.49 8.33
C ARG A 122 7.87 2.47 7.11
N LEU A 123 7.39 2.08 5.93
CA LEU A 123 8.25 2.11 4.75
C LEU A 123 8.51 3.57 4.35
N ARG A 124 9.78 3.97 4.45
CA ARG A 124 10.24 5.37 4.43
C ARG A 124 10.32 6.00 3.04
N ASN A 125 10.33 5.20 1.99
CA ASN A 125 10.46 5.66 0.61
C ASN A 125 9.13 5.41 -0.11
N ARG A 126 8.18 6.30 0.11
CA ARG A 126 6.85 6.21 -0.51
C ARG A 126 6.62 7.44 -1.35
N LEU A 127 6.46 7.20 -2.63
CA LEU A 127 5.95 8.19 -3.54
C LEU A 127 4.42 8.06 -3.56
N SER A 128 3.73 8.93 -2.83
CA SER A 128 2.27 8.95 -2.81
C SER A 128 1.75 10.02 -3.76
N PHE A 129 1.04 9.59 -4.81
CA PHE A 129 0.29 10.48 -5.69
C PHE A 129 -1.15 10.59 -5.19
N ASP A 130 -1.57 11.80 -4.88
CA ASP A 130 -2.90 12.09 -4.34
C ASP A 130 -3.90 12.39 -5.48
N GLN A 131 -5.19 12.25 -5.20
CA GLN A 131 -6.28 12.56 -6.11
C GLN A 131 -6.17 13.98 -6.70
N VAL A 132 -5.63 14.94 -5.94
CA VAL A 132 -5.42 16.32 -6.42
C VAL A 132 -4.40 16.44 -7.55
N GLU A 133 -3.58 15.41 -7.75
CA GLU A 133 -2.58 15.32 -8.82
C GLU A 133 -3.12 14.54 -10.04
N CYS A 134 -4.36 14.06 -9.96
CA CYS A 134 -5.03 13.34 -11.04
C CYS A 134 -5.96 14.27 -11.83
N THR A 135 -6.03 14.05 -13.15
CA THR A 135 -6.87 14.86 -14.04
C THR A 135 -8.32 14.40 -13.97
N GLU A 136 -9.23 15.27 -13.51
CA GLU A 136 -10.67 15.02 -13.58
C GLU A 136 -11.14 15.07 -15.04
N THR A 137 -11.84 14.03 -15.49
CA THR A 137 -12.28 13.91 -16.89
C THR A 137 -13.52 14.75 -17.21
N GLY A 138 -14.20 15.31 -16.19
CA GLY A 138 -15.53 15.90 -16.31
C GLY A 138 -16.65 14.87 -16.48
N PHE A 139 -16.33 13.59 -16.59
CA PHE A 139 -17.28 12.48 -16.62
C PHE A 139 -17.43 11.84 -15.25
N LYS A 140 -18.51 11.08 -15.08
CA LYS A 140 -18.83 10.34 -13.86
C LYS A 140 -18.80 8.85 -14.13
N LEU A 141 -18.50 8.07 -13.09
CA LEU A 141 -18.56 6.62 -13.15
C LEU A 141 -19.96 6.15 -13.58
N VAL A 142 -20.01 5.18 -14.49
CA VAL A 142 -21.28 4.62 -15.01
C VAL A 142 -22.10 4.02 -13.87
N GLU A 143 -21.43 3.30 -12.97
CA GLU A 143 -22.03 2.62 -11.81
C GLU A 143 -22.42 3.61 -10.71
N ASN A 144 -21.79 4.78 -10.66
CA ASN A 144 -22.06 5.78 -9.63
C ASN A 144 -21.90 7.21 -10.16
N ARG A 145 -23.04 7.81 -10.53
CA ARG A 145 -23.11 9.17 -11.09
C ARG A 145 -22.78 10.29 -10.10
N SER A 146 -22.53 10.00 -8.82
CA SER A 146 -22.00 10.98 -7.88
C SER A 146 -20.48 10.97 -7.80
N LYS A 147 -19.81 9.94 -8.35
CA LYS A 147 -18.35 9.82 -8.32
C LYS A 147 -17.72 10.32 -9.63
N PRO A 148 -16.84 11.34 -9.58
CA PRO A 148 -16.10 11.78 -10.75
C PRO A 148 -15.11 10.71 -11.22
N LEU A 149 -14.86 10.68 -12.52
CA LEU A 149 -13.88 9.81 -13.17
C LEU A 149 -12.57 10.59 -13.34
N PHE A 150 -11.47 10.02 -12.84
CA PHE A 150 -10.13 10.61 -12.90
C PHE A 150 -9.20 9.79 -13.80
N LEU A 151 -8.28 10.45 -14.49
CA LEU A 151 -7.20 9.81 -15.24
C LEU A 151 -5.97 9.61 -14.37
N LYS A 152 -5.34 8.45 -14.52
CA LYS A 152 -4.06 8.10 -13.88
C LYS A 152 -2.93 8.40 -14.86
N GLU A 153 -2.57 9.67 -15.00
CA GLU A 153 -1.58 10.11 -15.98
C GLU A 153 -0.15 9.90 -15.47
N LEU A 154 0.42 8.71 -15.74
CA LEU A 154 1.79 8.36 -15.33
C LEU A 154 2.86 9.35 -15.84
N LYS A 155 2.57 10.10 -16.91
CA LYS A 155 3.45 11.14 -17.43
C LYS A 155 3.68 12.27 -16.42
N GLU A 156 2.68 12.67 -15.65
CA GLU A 156 2.85 13.68 -14.60
C GLU A 156 3.68 13.14 -13.44
N LEU A 157 3.51 11.86 -13.12
CA LEU A 157 4.36 11.14 -12.17
C LEU A 157 5.82 11.10 -12.63
N TRP A 158 6.08 10.79 -13.91
CA TRP A 158 7.45 10.78 -14.43
C TRP A 158 8.08 12.17 -14.42
N LYS A 159 7.32 13.24 -14.70
CA LYS A 159 7.81 14.62 -14.57
C LYS A 159 8.22 14.95 -13.15
N TYR A 160 7.42 14.58 -12.16
CA TYR A 160 7.73 14.80 -10.75
C TYR A 160 9.00 14.07 -10.30
N LEU A 161 9.26 12.89 -10.89
CA LEU A 161 10.46 12.10 -10.68
C LEU A 161 11.64 12.53 -11.58
N ASP A 162 11.62 13.75 -12.12
CA ASP A 162 12.65 14.27 -13.03
C ASP A 162 12.98 13.33 -14.20
N TRP A 163 11.96 12.66 -14.73
CA TRP A 163 12.07 11.69 -15.82
C TRP A 163 13.04 10.54 -15.57
N GLN A 164 13.29 10.22 -14.29
CA GLN A 164 14.05 9.02 -13.91
C GLN A 164 13.36 7.74 -14.39
N TYR A 165 12.04 7.78 -14.59
CA TYR A 165 11.24 6.67 -15.12
C TYR A 165 10.44 7.09 -16.34
N SER A 166 9.97 6.08 -17.08
CA SER A 166 9.28 6.18 -18.36
C SER A 166 8.28 5.03 -18.51
N GLU A 167 7.60 4.96 -19.65
CA GLU A 167 6.72 3.83 -19.99
C GLU A 167 7.47 2.48 -20.02
N SER A 168 8.73 2.47 -20.44
CA SER A 168 9.51 1.23 -20.62
C SER A 168 9.95 0.54 -19.33
N ASP A 169 9.92 1.27 -18.22
CA ASP A 169 10.39 0.85 -16.90
C ASP A 169 9.38 1.16 -15.78
N THR A 170 8.12 1.44 -16.14
CA THR A 170 7.02 1.62 -15.20
C THR A 170 5.93 0.59 -15.45
N LEU A 171 5.46 -0.07 -14.39
CA LEU A 171 4.27 -0.92 -14.40
C LEU A 171 3.20 -0.32 -13.49
N LEU A 172 1.97 -0.18 -13.98
CA LEU A 172 0.80 0.21 -13.18
C LEU A 172 -0.08 -1.01 -12.95
N ILE A 173 -0.36 -1.32 -11.69
CA ILE A 173 -1.34 -2.33 -11.29
C ILE A 173 -2.50 -1.64 -10.60
N ASP A 174 -3.68 -1.80 -11.20
CA ASP A 174 -4.89 -1.13 -10.77
C ASP A 174 -6.07 -2.11 -10.70
N GLY A 175 -6.93 -1.88 -9.72
CA GLY A 175 -8.15 -2.63 -9.50
C GLY A 175 -9.30 -1.96 -10.25
N LYS A 176 -10.33 -2.74 -10.59
CA LYS A 176 -11.61 -2.17 -11.01
C LYS A 176 -12.38 -1.63 -9.81
#